data_AF-A0A8C9Q7J7-F1
#
_entry.id   AF-A0A8C9Q7J7-F1
#
_cell.length_a   1.000
_cell.length_b   1.000
_cell.length_c   1.000
_cell.angle_alpha   90.00
_cell.angle_beta   90.00
_cell.angle_gamma   90.00
#
_symmetry.space_group_name_H-M   'P 1'
#
loop_
_entity.id
_entity.type
_entity.pdbx_description
1 polymer ?
#
loop_
_entity_poly.entity_id
_entity_poly.type
_entity_poly.pdbx_seq_one_letter_code
_entity_poly.pdbx_strand_id
1 'polypeptide(L)'
;PIGTIQGHQATVTPFKGSPAKDGFVPSALGTREHWDAVYERELQTFQEYGDTGEIWFGEESMNRLIRWMQKHKIPLDASVLDIGTGNGVFLVELDLNFLKSCRHPSSVLEADLETV
;
A
#
# COMPACT_ATOMS: atom_id res chain seq x y z
N PRO A 1 -78.05 4.88 6.66
CA PRO A 1 -77.27 4.38 5.50
C PRO A 1 -76.31 5.48 5.03
N ILE A 2 -75.03 5.30 5.36
CA ILE A 2 -73.96 6.28 5.26
C ILE A 2 -73.26 6.10 3.91
N GLY A 3 -73.08 7.19 3.17
CA GLY A 3 -72.15 7.31 2.04
C GLY A 3 -71.40 8.63 2.17
N THR A 4 -70.25 8.58 2.81
CA THR A 4 -69.38 9.72 3.14
C THR A 4 -68.71 10.29 1.89
N ILE A 5 -68.76 11.61 1.73
CA ILE A 5 -68.02 12.37 0.70
C ILE A 5 -66.57 12.48 1.17
N GLN A 6 -65.62 11.85 0.47
CA GLN A 6 -64.20 11.90 0.82
C GLN A 6 -63.53 13.13 0.19
N GLY A 7 -62.88 13.92 1.03
CA GLY A 7 -62.19 15.15 0.66
C GLY A 7 -61.00 14.92 -0.27
N HIS A 8 -60.78 15.89 -1.15
CA HIS A 8 -59.57 15.98 -1.95
C HIS A 8 -58.38 16.21 -1.01
N GLN A 9 -57.47 15.24 -0.94
CA GLN A 9 -56.09 15.51 -0.54
C GLN A 9 -55.21 15.13 -1.71
N ALA A 10 -54.50 16.13 -2.24
CA ALA A 10 -53.42 15.92 -3.18
C ALA A 10 -52.43 14.93 -2.55
N THR A 11 -52.27 13.79 -3.20
CA THR A 11 -51.25 12.83 -2.85
C THR A 11 -49.90 13.50 -3.06
N VAL A 12 -49.21 13.84 -1.97
CA VAL A 12 -47.77 14.08 -2.02
C VAL A 12 -47.18 12.72 -2.34
N THR A 13 -46.96 12.45 -3.61
CA THR A 13 -46.11 11.33 -4.02
C THR A 13 -44.76 11.59 -3.36
N PRO A 14 -44.23 10.69 -2.51
CA PRO A 14 -42.88 10.84 -2.04
C PRO A 14 -42.03 10.87 -3.30
N PHE A 15 -41.24 11.93 -3.45
CA PHE A 15 -40.25 11.99 -4.52
C PHE A 15 -39.42 10.74 -4.35
N LYS A 16 -39.64 9.76 -5.24
CA LYS A 16 -38.87 8.52 -5.26
C LYS A 16 -37.53 8.96 -5.80
N GLY A 17 -36.69 9.49 -4.90
CA GLY A 17 -35.31 9.77 -5.17
C GLY A 17 -34.77 8.53 -5.83
N SER A 18 -34.30 8.68 -7.07
CA SER A 18 -33.57 7.64 -7.76
C SER A 18 -32.60 7.01 -6.76
N PRO A 19 -32.55 5.68 -6.59
CA PRO A 19 -31.52 5.11 -5.76
C PRO A 19 -30.20 5.62 -6.33
N ALA A 20 -29.39 6.24 -5.48
CA ALA A 20 -28.04 6.63 -5.84
C ALA A 20 -27.28 5.35 -6.26
N LYS A 21 -27.36 5.02 -7.55
CA LYS A 21 -26.31 4.34 -8.29
C LYS A 21 -25.16 5.34 -8.31
N ASP A 22 -23.99 5.12 -7.73
CA ASP A 22 -23.32 3.87 -7.43
C ASP A 22 -22.37 4.11 -6.24
N GLY A 23 -22.51 3.34 -5.17
CA GLY A 23 -21.41 3.14 -4.23
C GLY A 23 -20.45 2.12 -4.84
N PHE A 24 -19.15 2.40 -4.82
CA PHE A 24 -18.16 1.41 -5.24
C PHE A 24 -18.33 0.13 -4.41
N VAL A 25 -18.37 -1.02 -5.09
CA VAL A 25 -18.37 -2.32 -4.41
C VAL A 25 -17.00 -2.48 -3.71
N PRO A 26 -16.95 -2.99 -2.47
CA PRO A 26 -15.70 -3.22 -1.77
C PRO A 26 -14.72 -4.04 -2.62
N SER A 27 -13.48 -3.57 -2.71
CA SER A 27 -12.42 -4.26 -3.45
C SER A 27 -11.90 -5.46 -2.67
N ALA A 28 -11.60 -6.56 -3.38
CA ALA A 28 -10.90 -7.71 -2.81
C ALA A 28 -9.51 -7.30 -2.27
N LEU A 29 -8.86 -6.30 -2.87
CA LEU A 29 -7.56 -5.77 -2.41
C LEU A 29 -7.63 -5.14 -1.01
N GLY A 30 -8.84 -4.86 -0.50
CA GLY A 30 -9.03 -4.33 0.85
C GLY A 30 -9.25 -5.40 1.92
N THR A 31 -9.28 -6.70 1.56
CA THR A 31 -9.58 -7.78 2.51
C THR A 31 -8.33 -8.53 2.92
N ARG A 32 -8.28 -8.94 4.19
CA ARG A 32 -7.16 -9.75 4.71
C ARG A 32 -7.09 -11.10 3.99
N GLU A 33 -8.25 -11.72 3.75
CA GLU A 33 -8.36 -13.03 3.13
C GLU A 33 -7.74 -13.06 1.72
N HIS A 34 -7.81 -11.94 0.99
CA HIS A 34 -7.14 -11.81 -0.30
C HIS A 34 -5.61 -11.83 -0.14
N TRP A 35 -5.08 -11.06 0.81
CA TRP A 35 -3.64 -10.97 1.05
C TRP A 35 -3.04 -12.24 1.67
N ASP A 36 -3.78 -12.92 2.54
CA ASP A 36 -3.38 -14.24 3.07
C ASP A 36 -3.20 -15.25 1.93
N ALA A 37 -4.15 -15.32 1.00
CA ALA A 37 -4.07 -16.20 -0.16
C ALA A 37 -2.99 -15.79 -1.18
N VAL A 38 -2.62 -14.50 -1.26
CA VAL A 38 -1.47 -14.03 -2.05
C VAL A 38 -0.17 -14.47 -1.40
N TYR A 39 -0.04 -14.26 -0.09
CA TYR A 39 1.15 -14.63 0.68
C TYR A 39 1.42 -16.15 0.62
N GLU A 40 0.41 -16.99 0.81
CA GLU A 40 0.57 -18.45 0.73
C GLU A 40 1.10 -18.90 -0.64
N ARG A 41 0.58 -18.30 -1.71
CA ARG A 41 1.00 -18.60 -3.08
C ARG A 41 2.44 -18.18 -3.34
N GLU A 42 2.80 -16.95 -2.96
CA GLU A 42 4.16 -16.43 -3.13
C GLU A 42 5.17 -17.27 -2.32
N LEU A 43 4.81 -17.66 -1.10
CA LEU A 43 5.64 -18.54 -0.28
C LEU A 43 5.86 -19.91 -0.93
N GLN A 44 4.83 -20.51 -1.52
CA GLN A 44 4.96 -21.76 -2.27
C GLN A 44 5.88 -21.59 -3.48
N THR A 45 5.69 -20.54 -4.28
CA THR A 45 6.54 -20.26 -5.45
C THR A 45 8.00 -20.07 -5.04
N PHE A 46 8.26 -19.36 -3.93
CA PHE A 46 9.62 -19.21 -3.39
C PHE A 46 10.23 -20.55 -3.00
N GLN A 47 9.47 -21.43 -2.34
CA GLN A 47 9.96 -22.75 -1.94
C GLN A 47 10.25 -23.68 -3.13
N GLU A 48 9.43 -23.62 -4.18
CA GLU A 48 9.56 -24.49 -5.35
C GLU A 48 10.61 -24.01 -6.36
N TYR A 49 10.68 -22.70 -6.59
CA TYR A 49 11.45 -22.10 -7.69
C TYR A 49 12.51 -21.10 -7.23
N GLY A 50 12.53 -20.68 -5.96
CA GLY A 50 13.40 -19.62 -5.47
C GLY A 50 12.99 -18.22 -5.94
N ASP A 51 11.76 -18.06 -6.43
CA ASP A 51 11.25 -16.76 -6.88
C ASP A 51 10.97 -15.84 -5.68
N THR A 52 11.68 -14.72 -5.61
CA THR A 52 11.56 -13.73 -4.53
C THR A 52 10.30 -12.86 -4.64
N GLY A 53 9.51 -13.04 -5.70
CA GLY A 53 8.25 -12.33 -5.93
C GLY A 53 8.41 -11.05 -6.76
N GLU A 54 7.29 -10.37 -6.98
CA GLU A 54 7.19 -9.20 -7.86
C GLU A 54 7.36 -7.87 -7.11
N ILE A 55 7.95 -6.89 -7.79
CA ILE A 55 7.96 -5.48 -7.35
C ILE A 55 6.69 -4.80 -7.87
N TRP A 56 5.64 -4.75 -7.04
CA TRP A 56 4.30 -4.26 -7.39
C TRP A 56 4.23 -2.87 -8.03
N PHE A 57 5.10 -1.93 -7.62
CA PHE A 57 5.15 -0.57 -8.18
C PHE A 57 6.33 -0.35 -9.14
N GLY A 58 7.13 -1.40 -9.39
CA GLY A 58 8.35 -1.36 -10.18
C GLY A 58 9.49 -0.54 -9.56
N GLU A 59 10.71 -0.82 -10.02
CA GLU A 59 11.93 -0.13 -9.58
C GLU A 59 11.91 1.38 -9.88
N GLU A 60 11.22 1.80 -10.95
CA GLU A 60 11.11 3.22 -11.29
C GLU A 60 10.41 4.02 -10.17
N SER A 61 9.35 3.47 -9.57
CA SER A 61 8.61 4.14 -8.51
C SER A 61 9.46 4.30 -7.26
N MET A 62 10.20 3.26 -6.89
CA MET A 62 11.19 3.27 -5.81
C MET A 62 12.27 4.34 -6.05
N ASN A 63 12.87 4.37 -7.24
CA ASN A 63 13.89 5.35 -7.61
C ASN A 63 13.38 6.79 -7.61
N ARG A 64 12.11 7.03 -7.93
CA ARG A 64 11.50 8.37 -7.79
C ARG A 64 11.38 8.78 -6.33
N LEU A 65 11.00 7.87 -5.44
CA LEU A 65 10.84 8.14 -4.01
C LEU A 65 12.21 8.44 -3.35
N ILE A 66 13.23 7.63 -3.65
CA ILE A 66 14.61 7.86 -3.17
C ILE A 66 15.10 9.25 -3.60
N ARG A 67 14.95 9.61 -4.88
CA ARG A 67 15.33 10.94 -5.39
C ARG A 67 14.57 12.08 -4.72
N TRP A 68 13.29 11.87 -4.42
CA TRP A 68 12.48 12.85 -3.69
C TRP A 68 13.00 13.05 -2.26
N MET A 69 13.31 11.97 -1.53
CA MET A 69 13.89 12.03 -0.19
C MET A 69 15.24 12.74 -0.18
N GLN A 70 16.12 12.43 -1.14
CA GLN A 70 17.42 13.11 -1.31
C GLN A 70 17.25 14.61 -1.54
N LYS A 71 16.34 15.00 -2.44
CA LYS A 71 16.04 16.40 -2.75
C LYS A 71 15.53 17.16 -1.53
N HIS A 72 14.78 16.50 -0.66
CA HIS A 72 14.19 17.12 0.53
C HIS A 72 15.06 16.98 1.79
N LYS A 73 16.24 16.35 1.67
CA LYS A 73 17.23 16.20 2.75
C LYS A 73 16.60 15.61 4.01
N ILE A 74 15.83 14.54 3.85
CA ILE A 74 15.27 13.80 4.98
C ILE A 74 16.43 13.36 5.90
N PRO A 75 16.35 13.60 7.23
CA PRO A 75 17.39 13.19 8.16
C PRO A 75 17.68 11.69 8.10
N LEU A 76 18.95 11.29 8.23
CA LEU A 76 19.36 9.88 8.16
C LEU A 76 18.90 9.05 9.37
N ASP A 77 18.59 9.72 10.48
CA ASP A 77 18.01 9.14 11.69
C ASP A 77 16.47 9.18 11.69
N ALA A 78 15.85 9.66 10.61
CA ALA A 78 14.41 9.64 10.48
C ALA A 78 13.89 8.19 10.44
N SER A 79 12.84 7.92 11.20
CA SER A 79 12.15 6.63 11.13
C SER A 79 11.29 6.56 9.86
N VAL A 80 11.37 5.43 9.16
CA VAL A 80 10.60 5.16 7.93
C VAL A 80 9.63 4.01 8.19
N LEU A 81 8.39 4.17 7.75
CA LEU A 81 7.36 3.13 7.76
C LEU A 81 6.90 2.90 6.31
N ASP A 82 7.00 1.66 5.85
CA ASP A 82 6.48 1.21 4.57
C ASP A 82 5.20 0.39 4.78
N ILE A 83 4.08 0.88 4.25
CA ILE A 83 2.75 0.27 4.42
C ILE A 83 2.46 -0.60 3.21
N GLY A 84 2.36 -1.91 3.44
CA GLY A 84 2.24 -2.87 2.34
C GLY A 84 3.59 -3.18 1.68
N THR A 85 4.63 -3.36 2.50
CA THR A 85 6.02 -3.55 2.05
C THR A 85 6.28 -4.83 1.24
N GLY A 86 5.33 -5.78 1.23
CA GLY A 86 5.49 -7.07 0.56
C GLY A 86 6.74 -7.80 1.07
N ASN A 87 7.63 -8.16 0.16
CA ASN A 87 8.92 -8.80 0.46
C ASN A 87 9.98 -7.84 1.06
N GLY A 88 9.69 -6.54 1.18
CA GLY A 88 10.57 -5.56 1.80
C GLY A 88 11.66 -4.98 0.89
N VAL A 89 11.64 -5.25 -0.42
CA VAL A 89 12.68 -4.80 -1.36
C VAL A 89 12.92 -3.29 -1.31
N PHE A 90 11.87 -2.49 -1.12
CA PHE A 90 11.99 -1.04 -1.02
C PHE A 90 12.81 -0.60 0.21
N LEU A 91 12.56 -1.20 1.37
CA LEU A 91 13.29 -0.89 2.60
C LEU A 91 14.76 -1.35 2.51
N VAL A 92 15.01 -2.51 1.89
CA VAL A 92 16.36 -3.00 1.63
C VAL A 92 17.11 -2.04 0.71
N GLU A 93 16.48 -1.60 -0.38
CA GLU A 93 17.06 -0.63 -1.30
C GLU A 93 17.35 0.71 -0.62
N LEU A 94 16.45 1.17 0.25
CA LEU A 94 16.63 2.41 0.99
C LEU A 94 17.85 2.33 1.92
N ASP A 95 18.03 1.24 2.68
CA ASP A 95 19.22 1.09 3.53
C ASP A 95 20.51 0.93 2.70
N LEU A 96 20.47 0.13 1.64
CA LEU A 96 21.65 -0.14 0.81
C LEU A 96 22.09 1.08 0.00
N ASN A 97 21.17 1.81 -0.64
CA ASN A 97 21.52 2.85 -1.60
C ASN A 97 21.35 4.27 -1.06
N PHE A 98 20.34 4.53 -0.22
CA PHE A 98 20.14 5.86 0.36
C PHE A 98 21.05 6.09 1.57
N LEU A 99 21.05 5.19 2.56
CA LEU A 99 21.88 5.38 3.76
C LEU A 99 23.38 5.26 3.48
N LYS A 100 23.82 4.35 2.58
CA LYS A 100 25.24 4.28 2.21
C LYS A 100 25.70 5.47 1.37
N SER A 101 24.88 5.98 0.46
CA SER A 101 25.25 7.17 -0.33
C SER A 101 25.34 8.45 0.51
N CYS A 102 24.59 8.53 1.61
CA CYS A 102 24.61 9.69 2.51
C CYS A 102 25.59 9.55 3.69
N ARG A 103 26.05 8.34 4.03
CA ARG A 103 27.18 8.14 4.94
C ARG A 103 28.46 8.55 4.22
N HIS A 104 29.00 9.71 4.57
CA HIS A 104 30.35 10.10 4.18
C HIS A 104 31.35 9.01 4.60
N PRO A 105 32.42 8.74 3.80
CA PRO A 105 33.47 7.77 4.14
C PRO A 105 34.30 8.11 5.40
N SER A 106 33.88 9.09 6.22
CA SER A 106 34.58 9.44 7.48
C SER A 106 34.10 8.65 8.69
N SER A 107 33.06 7.82 8.59
CA SER A 107 32.68 6.89 9.66
C SER A 107 33.12 5.48 9.30
N VAL A 108 34.43 5.29 9.16
CA VAL A 108 35.07 3.97 9.15
C VAL A 108 34.93 3.37 10.53
N LEU A 109 33.92 2.52 10.69
CA LEU A 109 33.90 1.43 11.67
C LEU A 109 33.26 0.21 10.99
N GLU A 110 33.75 -0.17 9.82
CA GLU A 110 33.74 -1.59 9.47
C GLU A 110 34.93 -2.19 10.23
N ALA A 111 34.61 -2.90 11.31
CA ALA A 111 35.52 -3.87 11.87
C ALA A 111 35.55 -5.05 10.91
N ASP A 112 36.62 -5.16 10.13
CA ASP A 112 36.94 -6.34 9.35
C ASP A 112 37.10 -7.54 10.30
N LEU A 113 36.03 -8.32 10.46
CA LEU A 113 36.11 -9.63 11.09
C LEU A 113 36.43 -10.66 10.01
N GLU A 114 37.64 -10.61 9.46
CA GLU A 114 38.26 -11.72 8.73
C GLU A 114 39.75 -11.42 8.49
N THR A 115 40.57 -11.42 9.56
CA THR A 115 41.99 -11.80 9.50
C THR A 115 42.47 -12.14 10.93
N VAL A 116 42.26 -13.40 11.35
CA VAL A 116 43.18 -14.14 12.23
C VAL A 116 43.23 -15.57 11.76
#